data_AF-A0A0J6NZ58-F1
#
_entry.id   AF-A0A0J6NZ58-F1
#
_cell.length_a   1.000
_cell.length_b   1.000
_cell.length_c   1.000
_cell.angle_alpha   90.00
_cell.angle_beta   90.00
_cell.angle_gamma   90.00
#
_symmetry.space_group_name_H-M   'P 1'
#
loop_
_entity.id
_entity.type
_entity.pdbx_description
1 polymer ?
#
loop_
_entity_poly.entity_id
_entity_poly.type
_entity_poly.pdbx_seq_one_letter_code
_entity_poly.pdbx_strand_id
1 'polypeptide(L)'
;MKAKDLIELNNQKRKLLTTENETAYSDMLIYIRLAKVPEYQAEELLIEILDHLIEAQQEEKSAYDIFGDDLQVYCDELISALPKQILWEQLSIPLFITSYLLAIYFTISSIIAFVLPLFSDESRFKFVHIDFIFLFVFTISIHLVIRFIFNFINTDLFNKSTNTLKHIGHFFIRHSPWILISGISFLFIKQPYTTLQISPWIGTLLAISCYALYKFFFKKEYLDFKKE
;
A
#
# COMPACT_ATOMS: atom_id res chain seq x y z
N MET A 1 1.29 -25.26 -4.96
CA MET A 1 0.94 -24.73 -3.62
C MET A 1 0.36 -23.34 -3.84
N LYS A 2 -0.42 -22.81 -2.91
CA LYS A 2 -0.85 -21.41 -2.98
C LYS A 2 0.13 -20.50 -2.25
N ALA A 3 0.13 -19.21 -2.57
CA ALA A 3 0.92 -18.20 -1.83
C ALA A 3 0.66 -18.29 -0.31
N LYS A 4 -0.60 -18.47 0.09
CA LYS A 4 -0.97 -18.69 1.50
C LYS A 4 -0.28 -19.90 2.14
N ASP A 5 -0.18 -21.00 1.41
CA ASP A 5 0.44 -22.23 1.90
C ASP A 5 1.95 -22.02 2.07
N LEU A 6 2.57 -21.25 1.18
CA LEU A 6 3.98 -20.84 1.28
C LEU A 6 4.21 -19.93 2.48
N ILE A 7 3.31 -18.95 2.75
CA ILE A 7 3.38 -18.10 3.96
C ILE A 7 3.33 -18.94 5.24
N GLU A 8 2.41 -19.92 5.29
CA GLU A 8 2.30 -20.80 6.46
C GLU A 8 3.55 -21.67 6.62
N LEU A 9 4.05 -22.25 5.54
CA LEU A 9 5.30 -23.00 5.53
C LEU A 9 6.47 -22.12 5.99
N ASN A 10 6.53 -20.87 5.55
CA ASN A 10 7.55 -19.90 5.91
C ASN A 10 7.57 -19.67 7.42
N ASN A 11 6.40 -19.41 8.00
CA ASN A 11 6.23 -19.19 9.43
C ASN A 11 6.60 -20.42 10.27
N GLN A 12 6.43 -21.62 9.72
CA GLN A 12 6.85 -22.86 10.37
C GLN A 12 8.38 -23.03 10.32
N LYS A 13 8.97 -22.90 9.13
CA LYS A 13 10.41 -23.07 8.91
C LYS A 13 11.25 -21.99 9.60
N ARG A 14 10.77 -20.75 9.68
CA ARG A 14 11.50 -19.64 10.32
C ARG A 14 11.82 -19.91 11.79
N LYS A 15 11.00 -20.71 12.47
CA LYS A 15 11.24 -21.14 13.86
C LYS A 15 12.46 -22.04 14.03
N LEU A 16 13.00 -22.57 12.94
CA LEU A 16 14.18 -23.43 12.93
C LEU A 16 15.49 -22.61 12.82
N LEU A 17 15.42 -21.30 12.62
CA LEU A 17 16.59 -20.44 12.53
C LEU A 17 17.16 -20.12 13.91
N THR A 18 18.47 -19.91 13.97
CA THR A 18 19.11 -19.21 15.10
C THR A 18 18.62 -17.75 15.17
N THR A 19 18.72 -17.12 16.35
CA THR A 19 18.28 -15.73 16.57
C THR A 19 18.96 -14.74 15.61
N GLU A 20 20.24 -14.96 15.32
CA GLU A 20 21.00 -14.11 14.39
C GLU A 20 20.47 -14.23 12.96
N ASN A 21 20.32 -15.46 12.46
CA ASN A 21 19.83 -15.72 11.11
C ASN A 21 18.34 -15.34 10.97
N GLU A 22 17.54 -15.50 12.03
CA GLU A 22 16.14 -15.06 12.04
C GLU A 22 16.01 -13.55 11.86
N THR A 23 16.92 -12.78 12.49
CA THR A 23 16.93 -11.32 12.38
C THR A 23 17.23 -10.91 10.94
N ALA A 24 18.33 -11.41 10.37
CA ALA A 24 18.72 -11.12 8.98
C ALA A 24 17.63 -11.54 7.98
N TYR A 25 17.08 -12.74 8.15
CA TYR A 25 16.01 -13.25 7.31
C TYR A 25 14.72 -12.44 7.43
N SER A 26 14.40 -11.92 8.62
CA SER A 26 13.22 -11.07 8.82
C SER A 26 13.30 -9.77 8.04
N ASP A 27 14.49 -9.17 7.94
CA ASP A 27 14.70 -7.96 7.15
C ASP A 27 14.54 -8.25 5.65
N MET A 28 15.13 -9.35 5.16
CA MET A 28 14.96 -9.83 3.78
C MET A 28 13.49 -10.13 3.46
N LEU A 29 12.77 -10.76 4.39
CA LEU A 29 11.36 -11.11 4.27
C LEU A 29 10.48 -9.87 4.10
N ILE A 30 10.70 -8.82 4.91
CA ILE A 30 9.95 -7.57 4.76
C ILE A 30 10.30 -6.92 3.42
N TYR A 31 11.58 -6.88 3.04
CA TYR A 31 12.01 -6.24 1.81
C TYR A 31 11.44 -6.89 0.54
N ILE A 32 11.53 -8.22 0.44
CA ILE A 32 11.03 -8.99 -0.72
C ILE A 32 9.50 -8.86 -0.82
N ARG A 33 8.76 -8.91 0.30
CA ARG A 33 7.30 -8.72 0.30
C ARG A 33 6.86 -7.32 -0.11
N LEU A 34 7.71 -6.31 0.07
CA LEU A 34 7.46 -4.94 -0.36
C LEU A 34 7.88 -4.69 -1.83
N ALA A 35 8.51 -5.68 -2.47
CA ALA A 35 8.89 -5.57 -3.87
C ALA A 35 7.67 -5.70 -4.80
N LYS A 36 7.79 -5.15 -6.01
CA LYS A 36 6.73 -5.16 -7.03
C LYS A 36 6.74 -6.45 -7.87
N VAL A 37 6.75 -7.58 -7.18
CA VAL A 37 6.73 -8.93 -7.77
C VAL A 37 5.47 -9.66 -7.32
N PRO A 38 4.91 -10.59 -8.10
CA PRO A 38 3.69 -11.26 -7.67
C PRO A 38 3.95 -12.12 -6.43
N GLU A 39 2.94 -12.21 -5.57
CA GLU A 39 3.08 -12.69 -4.18
C GLU A 39 3.57 -14.13 -4.13
N TYR A 40 3.09 -14.98 -5.03
CA TYR A 40 3.54 -16.36 -5.09
C TYR A 40 5.05 -16.47 -5.33
N GLN A 41 5.59 -15.72 -6.29
CA GLN A 41 7.02 -15.75 -6.59
C GLN A 41 7.85 -15.13 -5.46
N ALA A 42 7.31 -14.13 -4.76
CA ALA A 42 7.95 -13.57 -3.57
C ALA A 42 8.06 -14.64 -2.46
N GLU A 43 6.97 -15.34 -2.16
CA GLU A 43 6.95 -16.36 -1.11
C GLU A 43 7.74 -17.61 -1.49
N GLU A 44 7.76 -18.00 -2.77
CA GLU A 44 8.60 -19.09 -3.28
C GLU A 44 10.08 -18.78 -3.10
N LEU A 45 10.50 -17.57 -3.51
CA LEU A 45 11.87 -17.08 -3.31
C LEU A 45 12.25 -17.05 -1.82
N LEU A 46 11.34 -16.60 -0.95
CA LEU A 46 11.57 -16.54 0.49
C LEU A 46 11.76 -17.94 1.10
N ILE A 47 11.01 -18.94 0.63
CA ILE A 47 11.21 -20.33 1.07
C ILE A 47 12.57 -20.85 0.61
N GLU A 48 12.99 -20.55 -0.62
CA GLU A 48 14.30 -20.96 -1.13
C GLU A 48 15.45 -20.35 -0.30
N ILE A 49 15.41 -19.04 -0.05
CA ILE A 49 16.38 -18.36 0.82
C ILE A 49 16.40 -19.00 2.21
N LEU A 50 15.22 -19.23 2.78
CA LEU A 50 15.08 -19.81 4.11
C LEU A 50 15.66 -21.22 4.19
N ASP A 51 15.46 -22.05 3.16
CA ASP A 51 15.99 -23.41 3.11
C ASP A 51 17.52 -23.42 3.00
N HIS A 52 18.10 -22.59 2.14
CA HIS A 52 19.56 -22.44 2.05
C HIS A 52 20.16 -21.95 3.38
N LEU A 53 19.48 -21.03 4.06
CA LEU A 53 19.93 -20.52 5.35
C LEU A 53 19.83 -21.57 6.46
N ILE A 54 18.77 -22.39 6.47
CA ILE A 54 18.60 -23.49 7.42
C ILE A 54 19.65 -24.60 7.20
N GLU A 55 20.06 -24.86 5.97
CA GLU A 55 21.13 -25.82 5.69
C GLU A 55 22.48 -25.29 6.18
N ALA A 56 22.82 -24.07 5.81
CA ALA A 56 24.11 -23.49 6.14
C ALA A 56 24.32 -23.21 7.64
N GLN A 57 23.24 -22.94 8.39
CA GLN A 57 23.35 -22.80 9.85
C GLN A 57 23.82 -24.12 10.53
N GLN A 58 23.62 -25.28 9.90
CA GLN A 58 24.12 -26.56 10.41
C GLN A 58 25.65 -26.63 10.37
N GLU A 59 26.27 -25.83 9.51
CA GLU A 59 27.71 -25.61 9.43
C GLU A 59 28.16 -24.36 10.21
N GLU A 60 27.32 -23.86 11.13
CA GLU A 60 27.56 -22.66 11.95
C GLU A 60 27.77 -21.37 11.13
N LYS A 61 27.27 -21.31 9.89
CA LYS A 61 27.35 -20.11 9.04
C LYS A 61 26.16 -19.17 9.28
N SER A 62 26.46 -17.87 9.29
CA SER A 62 25.47 -16.80 9.34
C SER A 62 24.93 -16.46 7.93
N ALA A 63 23.81 -15.74 7.87
CA ALA A 63 23.26 -15.21 6.63
C ALA A 63 24.29 -14.35 5.85
N TYR A 64 25.12 -13.60 6.56
CA TYR A 64 26.15 -12.74 5.95
C TYR A 64 27.31 -13.55 5.35
N ASP A 65 27.61 -14.72 5.92
CA ASP A 65 28.65 -15.61 5.37
C ASP A 65 28.24 -16.25 4.03
N ILE A 66 26.94 -16.41 3.79
CA ILE A 66 26.39 -17.12 2.63
C ILE A 66 25.94 -16.16 1.55
N PHE A 67 25.20 -15.12 1.94
CA PHE A 67 24.59 -14.15 1.03
C PHE A 67 25.41 -12.88 0.87
N GLY A 68 26.48 -12.72 1.65
CA GLY A 68 27.35 -11.57 1.66
C GLY A 68 26.94 -10.49 2.68
N ASP A 69 27.84 -9.52 2.88
CA ASP A 69 27.65 -8.45 3.87
C ASP A 69 26.49 -7.49 3.52
N ASP A 70 26.17 -7.37 2.23
CA ASP A 70 25.09 -6.51 1.73
C ASP A 70 23.87 -7.34 1.29
N LEU A 71 23.04 -7.69 2.27
CA LEU A 71 21.81 -8.45 2.05
C LEU A 71 20.79 -7.70 1.18
N GLN A 72 20.86 -6.35 1.12
CA GLN A 72 19.96 -5.56 0.29
C GLN A 72 20.29 -5.78 -1.19
N VAL A 73 21.57 -5.69 -1.56
CA VAL A 73 22.03 -5.94 -2.93
C VAL A 73 21.68 -7.35 -3.36
N TYR A 74 21.89 -8.34 -2.49
CA TYR A 74 21.50 -9.72 -2.76
C TYR A 74 19.99 -9.85 -3.03
N CYS A 75 19.13 -9.24 -2.20
CA CYS A 75 17.69 -9.24 -2.44
C CYS A 75 17.32 -8.56 -3.76
N ASP A 76 17.95 -7.42 -4.09
CA ASP A 76 17.71 -6.68 -5.33
C ASP A 76 18.03 -7.53 -6.57
N GLU A 77 19.14 -8.27 -6.53
CA GLU A 77 19.52 -9.20 -7.61
C GLU A 77 18.46 -10.28 -7.82
N LEU A 78 18.03 -10.94 -6.74
CA LEU A 78 17.00 -11.98 -6.80
C LEU A 78 15.65 -11.44 -7.30
N ILE A 79 15.20 -10.30 -6.76
CA ILE A 79 13.97 -9.63 -7.19
C ILE A 79 14.04 -9.24 -8.67
N SER A 80 15.20 -8.83 -9.16
CA SER A 80 15.38 -8.43 -10.56
C SER A 80 15.22 -9.59 -11.55
N ALA A 81 15.47 -10.83 -11.10
CA ALA A 81 15.32 -12.05 -11.88
C ALA A 81 13.86 -12.55 -11.92
N LEU A 82 13.00 -12.08 -11.00
CA LEU A 82 11.59 -12.48 -10.95
C LEU A 82 10.75 -11.79 -12.03
N PRO A 83 9.63 -12.43 -12.46
CA PRO A 83 8.68 -11.79 -13.37
C PRO A 83 8.09 -10.55 -12.70
N LYS A 84 8.01 -9.46 -13.48
CA LYS A 84 7.38 -8.21 -13.01
C LYS A 84 5.87 -8.33 -13.04
N GLN A 85 5.20 -7.78 -12.04
CA GLN A 85 3.74 -7.66 -12.02
C GLN A 85 3.23 -6.90 -13.24
N ILE A 86 2.08 -7.32 -13.76
CA ILE A 86 1.41 -6.65 -14.87
C ILE A 86 0.89 -5.27 -14.39
N LEU A 87 0.84 -4.26 -15.27
CA LEU A 87 0.37 -2.90 -14.90
C LEU A 87 -0.99 -2.90 -14.17
N TRP A 88 -1.88 -3.84 -14.53
CA TRP A 88 -3.19 -3.98 -13.90
C TRP A 88 -3.14 -4.47 -12.45
N GLU A 89 -2.16 -5.31 -12.10
CA GLU A 89 -1.93 -5.74 -10.72
C GLU A 89 -1.35 -4.59 -9.90
N GLN A 90 -0.37 -3.88 -10.47
CA GLN A 90 0.25 -2.71 -9.84
C GLN A 90 -0.75 -1.58 -9.56
N LEU A 91 -1.79 -1.43 -10.41
CA LEU A 91 -2.84 -0.44 -10.21
C LEU A 91 -3.99 -0.93 -9.33
N SER A 92 -4.09 -2.24 -9.05
CA SER A 92 -5.20 -2.80 -8.26
C SER A 92 -5.24 -2.21 -6.85
N ILE A 93 -4.08 -2.17 -6.17
CA ILE A 93 -3.94 -1.62 -4.81
C ILE A 93 -4.32 -0.12 -4.73
N PRO A 94 -3.74 0.80 -5.53
CA PRO A 94 -4.14 2.21 -5.44
C PRO A 94 -5.59 2.44 -5.86
N LEU A 95 -6.14 1.66 -6.80
CA LEU A 95 -7.56 1.74 -7.17
C LEU A 95 -8.47 1.22 -6.06
N PHE A 96 -8.07 0.16 -5.37
CA PHE A 96 -8.74 -0.37 -4.19
C PHE A 96 -8.81 0.69 -3.08
N ILE A 97 -7.67 1.30 -2.73
CA ILE A 97 -7.58 2.36 -1.70
C ILE A 97 -8.45 3.55 -2.10
N THR A 98 -8.33 4.02 -3.35
CA THR A 98 -9.10 5.16 -3.85
C THR A 98 -10.60 4.89 -3.82
N SER A 99 -11.03 3.72 -4.29
CA SER A 99 -12.45 3.33 -4.32
C SER A 99 -13.03 3.25 -2.90
N TYR A 100 -12.26 2.73 -1.95
CA TYR A 100 -12.66 2.65 -0.54
C TYR A 100 -12.80 4.04 0.09
N LEU A 101 -11.82 4.93 -0.11
CA LEU A 101 -11.87 6.31 0.39
C LEU A 101 -13.09 7.07 -0.15
N LEU A 102 -13.36 6.97 -1.46
CA LEU A 102 -14.51 7.61 -2.09
C LEU A 102 -15.83 7.02 -1.57
N ALA A 103 -15.90 5.70 -1.36
CA ALA A 103 -17.09 5.07 -0.79
C ALA A 103 -17.40 5.60 0.62
N ILE A 104 -16.38 5.72 1.48
CA ILE A 104 -16.53 6.31 2.83
C ILE A 104 -17.00 7.76 2.72
N TYR A 105 -16.34 8.56 1.90
CA TYR A 105 -16.68 9.98 1.73
C TYR A 105 -18.14 10.15 1.32
N PHE A 106 -18.57 9.51 0.23
CA PHE A 106 -19.94 9.66 -0.26
C PHE A 106 -20.97 9.09 0.71
N THR A 107 -20.63 8.02 1.44
CA THR A 107 -21.50 7.46 2.49
C THR A 107 -21.73 8.49 3.59
N ILE A 108 -20.66 9.04 4.16
CA ILE A 108 -20.74 10.03 5.25
C ILE A 108 -21.48 11.28 4.76
N SER A 109 -21.12 11.82 3.60
CA SER A 109 -21.77 13.02 3.06
C SER A 109 -23.26 12.83 2.79
N SER A 110 -23.66 11.65 2.29
CA SER A 110 -25.07 11.34 2.03
C SER A 110 -25.84 11.16 3.34
N ILE A 111 -25.27 10.44 4.32
CA ILE A 111 -25.88 10.30 5.65
C ILE A 111 -26.09 11.67 6.29
N ILE A 112 -25.09 12.54 6.27
CA ILE A 112 -25.20 13.91 6.79
C ILE A 112 -26.34 14.66 6.10
N ALA A 113 -26.43 14.56 4.77
CA ALA A 113 -27.45 15.26 3.98
C ALA A 113 -28.88 14.74 4.21
N PHE A 114 -29.04 13.46 4.55
CA PHE A 114 -30.33 12.86 4.94
C PHE A 114 -30.69 13.13 6.40
N VAL A 115 -29.71 13.02 7.31
CA VAL A 115 -29.94 12.98 8.76
C VAL A 115 -29.97 14.38 9.38
N LEU A 116 -29.07 15.28 8.99
CA LEU A 116 -29.05 16.63 9.59
C LEU A 116 -30.37 17.41 9.43
N PRO A 117 -31.06 17.37 8.27
CA PRO A 117 -32.35 18.03 8.12
C PRO A 117 -33.41 17.56 9.11
N LEU A 118 -33.39 16.28 9.52
CA LEU A 118 -34.35 15.71 10.48
C LEU A 118 -34.28 16.34 11.87
N PHE A 119 -33.16 16.99 12.20
CA PHE A 119 -32.92 17.65 13.48
C PHE A 119 -32.96 19.19 13.37
N SER A 120 -33.42 19.72 12.23
CA SER A 120 -33.56 21.16 11.98
C SER A 120 -34.96 21.47 11.46
N ASP A 121 -35.43 22.73 11.60
CA ASP A 121 -36.74 23.18 11.05
C ASP A 121 -36.79 23.23 9.50
N GLU A 122 -35.77 22.69 8.83
CA GLU A 122 -35.66 22.59 7.38
C GLU A 122 -36.49 21.39 6.88
N SER A 123 -37.54 21.66 6.10
CA SER A 123 -38.41 20.62 5.55
C SER A 123 -37.85 19.90 4.31
N ARG A 124 -36.65 20.27 3.85
CA ARG A 124 -36.03 19.73 2.63
C ARG A 124 -34.68 19.10 2.92
N PHE A 125 -34.37 18.02 2.21
CA PHE A 125 -33.04 17.40 2.24
C PHE A 125 -31.97 18.44 1.88
N LYS A 126 -30.82 18.37 2.57
CA LYS A 126 -29.65 19.18 2.21
C LYS A 126 -28.99 18.60 0.97
N PHE A 127 -28.34 19.45 0.18
CA PHE A 127 -27.50 18.96 -0.91
C PHE A 127 -26.20 18.37 -0.38
N VAL A 128 -25.71 17.34 -1.05
CA VAL A 128 -24.34 16.86 -0.85
C VAL A 128 -23.41 17.79 -1.60
N HIS A 129 -22.50 18.44 -0.87
CA HIS A 129 -21.49 19.32 -1.44
C HIS A 129 -20.22 18.51 -1.72
N ILE A 130 -19.88 18.37 -2.99
CA ILE A 130 -18.64 17.74 -3.45
C ILE A 130 -17.66 18.84 -3.80
N ASP A 131 -16.51 18.87 -3.12
CA ASP A 131 -15.36 19.67 -3.54
C ASP A 131 -14.35 18.73 -4.23
N PHE A 132 -14.31 18.80 -5.56
CA PHE A 132 -13.45 17.90 -6.36
C PHE A 132 -11.97 18.12 -6.08
N ILE A 133 -11.59 19.35 -5.78
CA ILE A 133 -10.20 19.71 -5.49
C ILE A 133 -9.80 19.14 -4.15
N PHE A 134 -10.64 19.32 -3.12
CA PHE A 134 -10.42 18.72 -1.81
C PHE A 134 -10.29 17.20 -1.92
N LEU A 135 -11.20 16.54 -2.65
CA LEU A 135 -11.14 15.09 -2.85
C LEU A 135 -9.85 14.65 -3.54
N PHE A 136 -9.47 15.32 -4.62
CA PHE A 136 -8.25 15.00 -5.36
C PHE A 136 -6.99 15.16 -4.48
N VAL A 137 -6.87 16.29 -3.78
CA VAL A 137 -5.77 16.57 -2.85
C VAL A 137 -5.72 15.55 -1.73
N PHE A 138 -6.87 15.22 -1.13
CA PHE A 138 -6.96 14.24 -0.05
C PHE A 138 -6.52 12.85 -0.52
N THR A 139 -7.00 12.39 -1.67
CA THR A 139 -6.59 11.10 -2.25
C THR A 139 -5.10 11.06 -2.53
N ILE A 140 -4.52 12.09 -3.16
CA ILE A 140 -3.07 12.16 -3.42
C ILE A 140 -2.29 12.13 -2.11
N SER A 141 -2.72 12.89 -1.11
CA SER A 141 -2.08 12.94 0.21
C SER A 141 -2.00 11.56 0.85
N ILE A 142 -3.09 10.78 0.84
CA ILE A 142 -3.09 9.41 1.37
C ILE A 142 -2.09 8.52 0.63
N HIS A 143 -2.05 8.57 -0.71
CA HIS A 143 -1.09 7.78 -1.48
C HIS A 143 0.37 8.19 -1.22
N LEU A 144 0.64 9.47 -1.03
CA LEU A 144 1.97 9.97 -0.67
C LEU A 144 2.38 9.50 0.72
N VAL A 145 1.48 9.53 1.70
CA VAL A 145 1.75 9.02 3.06
C VAL A 145 2.06 7.53 3.03
N ILE A 146 1.27 6.73 2.32
CA ILE A 146 1.51 5.29 2.19
C ILE A 146 2.89 5.03 1.55
N ARG A 147 3.21 5.73 0.45
CA ARG A 147 4.53 5.62 -0.19
C ARG A 147 5.68 6.08 0.71
N PHE A 148 5.45 7.10 1.53
CA PHE A 148 6.42 7.57 2.52
C PHE A 148 6.72 6.49 3.54
N ILE A 149 5.68 5.86 4.11
CA ILE A 149 5.81 4.78 5.09
C ILE A 149 6.60 3.61 4.50
N PHE A 150 6.24 3.13 3.30
CA PHE A 150 6.96 2.02 2.66
C PHE A 150 8.42 2.36 2.36
N ASN A 151 8.69 3.57 1.86
CA ASN A 151 10.06 4.01 1.60
C ASN A 151 10.87 4.12 2.90
N PHE A 152 10.23 4.58 3.98
CA PHE A 152 10.86 4.70 5.29
C PHE A 152 11.22 3.31 5.83
N ILE A 153 10.29 2.35 5.81
CA ILE A 153 10.53 0.96 6.22
C ILE A 153 11.69 0.37 5.42
N ASN A 154 11.64 0.40 4.08
CA ASN A 154 12.71 -0.18 3.25
C ASN A 154 14.10 0.41 3.51
N THR A 155 14.17 1.69 3.89
CA THR A 155 15.45 2.33 4.20
C THR A 155 15.97 1.89 5.57
N ASP A 156 15.07 1.71 6.54
CA ASP A 156 15.42 1.35 7.93
C ASP A 156 15.90 -0.10 8.05
N LEU A 157 15.36 -1.02 7.23
CA LEU A 157 15.67 -2.47 7.28
C LEU A 157 17.17 -2.76 7.16
N PHE A 158 17.86 -2.19 6.16
CA PHE A 158 19.26 -2.53 5.88
C PHE A 158 20.25 -1.44 6.29
N ASN A 159 19.79 -0.29 6.79
CA ASN A 159 20.67 0.85 7.01
C ASN A 159 20.58 1.45 8.41
N LYS A 160 21.39 0.91 9.33
CA LYS A 160 21.46 1.35 10.73
C LYS A 160 22.21 2.67 10.96
N SER A 161 22.87 3.24 9.94
CA SER A 161 23.84 4.34 10.09
C SER A 161 23.55 5.58 9.23
N THR A 162 22.51 5.58 8.39
CA THR A 162 22.28 6.73 7.52
C THR A 162 21.69 7.92 8.27
N ASN A 163 22.05 9.12 7.79
CA ASN A 163 21.43 10.35 8.23
C ASN A 163 19.97 10.38 7.73
N THR A 164 19.04 10.01 8.60
CA THR A 164 17.58 9.95 8.34
C THR A 164 17.06 11.22 7.66
N LEU A 165 17.64 12.38 7.98
CA LEU A 165 17.25 13.66 7.39
C LEU A 165 17.51 13.72 5.88
N LYS A 166 18.60 13.11 5.40
CA LYS A 166 18.92 13.05 3.96
C LYS A 166 17.90 12.20 3.20
N HIS A 167 17.48 11.07 3.77
CA HIS A 167 16.47 10.20 3.16
C HIS A 167 15.10 10.86 3.10
N ILE A 168 14.69 11.49 4.19
CA ILE A 168 13.46 12.29 4.25
C ILE A 168 13.53 13.39 3.18
N GLY A 169 14.65 14.13 3.10
CA GLY A 169 14.87 15.15 2.08
C GLY A 169 14.76 14.61 0.65
N HIS A 170 15.41 13.49 0.35
CA HIS A 170 15.35 12.86 -0.97
C HIS A 170 13.92 12.43 -1.33
N PHE A 171 13.14 11.91 -0.38
CA PHE A 171 11.74 11.58 -0.60
C PHE A 171 10.93 12.83 -1.01
N PHE A 172 11.06 13.93 -0.27
CA PHE A 172 10.36 15.18 -0.58
C PHE A 172 10.79 15.78 -1.92
N ILE A 173 12.07 15.71 -2.26
CA ILE A 173 12.59 16.16 -3.56
C ILE A 173 11.98 15.32 -4.69
N ARG A 174 12.00 13.98 -4.58
CA ARG A 174 11.45 13.05 -5.58
C ARG A 174 9.94 13.26 -5.79
N HIS A 175 9.20 13.59 -4.74
CA HIS A 175 7.74 13.79 -4.80
C HIS A 175 7.31 15.26 -4.85
N SER A 176 8.26 16.19 -5.01
CA SER A 176 8.02 17.63 -5.08
C SER A 176 6.95 18.03 -6.11
N PRO A 177 6.88 17.44 -7.33
CA PRO A 177 5.83 17.78 -8.28
C PRO A 177 4.41 17.52 -7.75
N TRP A 178 4.20 16.41 -7.06
CA TRP A 178 2.89 16.06 -6.50
C TRP A 178 2.49 16.97 -5.34
N ILE A 179 3.47 17.33 -4.51
CA ILE A 179 3.28 18.25 -3.39
C ILE A 179 2.96 19.66 -3.91
N LEU A 180 3.66 20.10 -4.96
CA LEU A 180 3.42 21.39 -5.60
C LEU A 180 2.05 21.45 -6.27
N ILE A 181 1.65 20.41 -7.00
CA ILE A 181 0.30 20.31 -7.59
C ILE A 181 -0.77 20.37 -6.50
N SER A 182 -0.58 19.63 -5.41
CA SER A 182 -1.48 19.66 -4.25
C SER A 182 -1.54 21.06 -3.62
N GLY A 183 -0.40 21.71 -3.42
CA GLY A 183 -0.29 23.06 -2.88
C GLY A 183 -0.99 24.12 -3.75
N ILE A 184 -0.80 24.08 -5.06
CA ILE A 184 -1.48 24.98 -6.01
C ILE A 184 -2.99 24.74 -5.98
N SER A 185 -3.40 23.47 -5.90
CA SER A 185 -4.81 23.10 -5.83
C SER A 185 -5.53 23.74 -4.65
N PHE A 186 -4.86 23.94 -3.49
CA PHE A 186 -5.44 24.65 -2.34
C PHE A 186 -5.88 26.08 -2.65
N LEU A 187 -5.26 26.78 -3.62
CA LEU A 187 -5.64 28.15 -4.00
C LEU A 187 -7.02 28.23 -4.68
N PHE A 188 -7.51 27.09 -5.17
CA PHE A 188 -8.77 26.98 -5.89
C PHE A 188 -9.89 26.35 -5.04
N ILE A 189 -9.60 25.98 -3.79
CA ILE A 189 -10.61 25.46 -2.85
C ILE A 189 -11.66 26.55 -2.57
N LYS A 190 -12.93 26.15 -2.53
CA LYS A 190 -14.12 27.03 -2.35
C LYS A 190 -14.46 27.95 -3.53
N GLN A 191 -13.89 27.75 -4.71
CA GLN A 191 -14.36 28.45 -5.90
C GLN A 191 -15.70 27.87 -6.37
N PRO A 192 -16.64 28.67 -6.91
CA PRO A 192 -18.00 28.20 -7.21
C PRO A 192 -18.04 27.08 -8.26
N TYR A 193 -17.04 27.01 -9.14
CA TYR A 193 -16.90 25.97 -10.16
C TYR A 193 -16.26 24.66 -9.65
N THR A 194 -15.73 24.64 -8.42
CA THR A 194 -15.09 23.44 -7.84
C THR A 194 -16.03 22.67 -6.91
N THR A 195 -17.14 23.31 -6.53
CA THR A 195 -18.16 22.74 -5.67
C THR A 195 -19.37 22.31 -6.48
N LEU A 196 -19.72 21.04 -6.42
CA LEU A 196 -20.94 20.50 -7.03
C LEU A 196 -21.94 20.14 -5.95
N GLN A 197 -23.17 20.66 -6.07
CA GLN A 197 -24.28 20.28 -5.22
C GLN A 197 -25.07 19.18 -5.93
N ILE A 198 -25.12 18.00 -5.31
CA ILE A 198 -25.90 16.88 -5.82
C ILE A 198 -27.00 16.49 -4.82
N SER A 199 -28.05 15.88 -5.35
CA SER A 199 -29.08 15.26 -4.52
C SER A 199 -28.47 14.14 -3.67
N PRO A 200 -28.91 13.97 -2.40
CA PRO A 200 -28.44 12.87 -1.55
C PRO A 200 -28.62 11.48 -2.16
N TRP A 201 -29.64 11.29 -3.01
CA TRP A 201 -29.85 10.04 -3.74
C TRP A 201 -28.71 9.73 -4.72
N ILE A 202 -28.19 10.75 -5.41
CA ILE A 202 -27.04 10.63 -6.30
C ILE A 202 -25.79 10.34 -5.47
N GLY A 203 -25.65 10.99 -4.30
CA GLY A 203 -24.58 10.69 -3.36
C GLY A 203 -24.57 9.23 -2.90
N THR A 204 -25.74 8.68 -2.53
CA THR A 204 -25.89 7.27 -2.17
C THR A 204 -25.56 6.34 -3.34
N LEU A 205 -25.97 6.67 -4.56
CA LEU A 205 -25.63 5.89 -5.75
C LEU A 205 -24.11 5.86 -5.97
N LEU A 206 -23.42 7.00 -5.83
CA LEU A 206 -21.96 7.08 -5.90
C LEU A 206 -21.28 6.27 -4.80
N ALA A 207 -21.80 6.30 -3.57
CA ALA A 207 -21.31 5.48 -2.47
C ALA A 207 -21.40 3.98 -2.79
N ILE A 208 -22.56 3.52 -3.27
CA ILE A 208 -22.78 2.12 -3.66
C ILE A 208 -21.86 1.73 -4.82
N SER A 209 -21.71 2.61 -5.83
CA SER A 209 -20.83 2.37 -6.98
C SER A 209 -19.36 2.25 -6.56
N CYS A 210 -18.87 3.18 -5.74
CA CYS A 210 -17.50 3.15 -5.21
C CYS A 210 -17.27 1.91 -4.33
N TYR A 211 -18.27 1.51 -3.52
CA TYR A 211 -18.20 0.30 -2.72
C TYR A 211 -18.17 -0.97 -3.58
N ALA A 212 -18.95 -1.00 -4.67
CA ALA A 212 -18.90 -2.10 -5.63
C ALA A 212 -17.54 -2.19 -6.32
N LEU A 213 -16.94 -1.05 -6.71
CA LEU A 213 -15.58 -0.98 -7.25
C LEU A 213 -14.54 -1.46 -6.22
N TYR A 214 -14.64 -0.99 -4.97
CA TYR A 214 -13.82 -1.49 -3.86
C TYR A 214 -13.90 -3.02 -3.76
N LYS A 215 -15.11 -3.59 -3.75
CA LYS A 215 -15.30 -5.05 -3.70
C LYS A 215 -14.75 -5.75 -4.94
N PHE A 216 -14.84 -5.15 -6.11
CA PHE A 216 -14.31 -5.71 -7.34
C PHE A 216 -12.77 -5.81 -7.28
N PHE A 217 -12.10 -4.71 -6.92
CA PHE A 217 -10.64 -4.70 -6.77
C PHE A 217 -10.18 -5.59 -5.60
N PHE A 218 -10.90 -5.59 -4.47
CA PHE A 218 -10.63 -6.47 -3.34
C PHE A 218 -10.79 -7.95 -3.70
N LYS A 219 -11.89 -8.31 -4.37
CA LYS A 219 -12.14 -9.71 -4.77
C LYS A 219 -11.12 -10.16 -5.80
N LYS A 220 -10.67 -9.27 -6.68
CA LYS A 220 -9.59 -9.58 -7.63
C LYS A 220 -8.29 -9.86 -6.88
N GLU A 221 -7.86 -8.98 -6.00
CA GLU A 221 -6.68 -9.16 -5.16
C GLU A 221 -6.78 -10.46 -4.32
N TYR A 222 -7.96 -10.74 -3.76
CA TYR A 222 -8.24 -11.99 -3.04
C TYR A 222 -8.28 -13.25 -3.93
N LEU A 223 -8.68 -13.13 -5.20
CA LEU A 223 -8.74 -14.26 -6.13
C LEU A 223 -7.38 -14.54 -6.75
N ASP A 224 -6.57 -13.52 -7.00
CA ASP A 224 -5.17 -13.64 -7.37
C ASP A 224 -4.42 -14.34 -6.22
N PHE A 225 -4.67 -13.95 -4.96
CA PHE A 225 -4.23 -14.66 -3.74
C PHE A 225 -4.64 -16.16 -3.66
N LYS A 226 -5.70 -16.57 -4.38
CA LYS A 226 -6.21 -17.95 -4.35
C LYS A 226 -5.79 -18.78 -5.57
N LYS A 227 -5.40 -18.14 -6.67
CA LYS A 227 -5.09 -18.78 -7.95
C LYS A 227 -3.62 -19.14 -8.11
N GLU A 228 -2.74 -18.43 -7.41
CA GLU A 228 -1.31 -18.72 -7.34
C GLU A 228 -0.94 -19.34 -6.00
#